data_AF-A0AAE1SE44-F1
#
_entry.id   AF-A0AAE1SE44-F1
#
_cell.length_a   1.000
_cell.length_b   1.000
_cell.length_c   1.000
_cell.angle_alpha   90.00
_cell.angle_beta   90.00
_cell.angle_gamma   90.00
#
_symmetry.space_group_name_H-M   'P 1'
#
loop_
_entity.id
_entity.type
_entity.pdbx_description
1 polymer ?
#
loop_
_entity_poly.entity_id
_entity_poly.type
_entity_poly.pdbx_seq_one_letter_code
_entity_poly.pdbx_strand_id
1 'polypeptide(L)'
;MGRRTPSENSSPESDLEKIKVQPRDSGPEERDRRLHSCPPVPPPNYQPYTKSFSWLVPIIIIANVALFILVMYVNDCPLKSHNCFGTDIFGRFAFQDVHENPLLGPSTTTLQKLGALDVNKVVEERQIWRLFSCMWLHAGVFHVAANMLSLLFVGIRLEQEFGFLRIGPLYVLAGVGGSLLSALFVRKKISVGASGALFGLLGAMLSELITNWTLYENKLATLLTLLLIIAINLAVGILPHVDNFAHLGGFVSGFLLGCVLLLRPQFGWVNLKKAPPGYFVASKKSKYNIYQYILLIVSLALLLTGFILGLALLTNGWDGNAHCSWCHYLSCVPTPLWSCTEARCEVKFSSTWLS
;
A
#
# COMPACT_ATOMS: atom_id res chain seq x y z
N MET A 1 -8.23 -48.78 63.83
CA MET A 1 -9.26 -49.26 62.87
C MET A 1 -9.55 -48.12 61.90
N GLY A 2 -9.62 -48.25 60.57
CA GLY A 2 -9.31 -49.39 59.71
C GLY A 2 -10.27 -49.52 58.52
N ARG A 3 -9.77 -49.25 57.28
CA ARG A 3 -10.42 -49.49 55.96
C ARG A 3 -11.63 -48.55 55.64
N ARG A 4 -11.95 -48.23 54.37
CA ARG A 4 -11.47 -48.69 53.03
C ARG A 4 -11.74 -47.61 51.95
N THR A 5 -10.93 -47.59 50.89
CA THR A 5 -11.14 -46.95 49.56
C THR A 5 -12.04 -47.86 48.68
N PRO A 6 -12.31 -47.63 47.36
CA PRO A 6 -11.88 -46.57 46.41
C PRO A 6 -13.11 -45.81 45.81
N SER A 7 -13.24 -45.28 44.58
CA SER A 7 -12.46 -45.32 43.30
C SER A 7 -12.94 -44.22 42.31
N GLU A 8 -12.02 -43.71 41.47
CA GLU A 8 -12.07 -43.52 39.98
C GLU A 8 -13.29 -42.80 39.32
N ASN A 9 -13.18 -42.11 38.17
CA ASN A 9 -12.20 -42.16 37.07
C ASN A 9 -12.24 -40.82 36.25
N SER A 10 -11.11 -40.24 35.84
CA SER A 10 -10.51 -40.24 34.46
C SER A 10 -11.11 -39.25 33.44
N SER A 11 -10.37 -38.64 32.50
CA SER A 11 -8.92 -38.35 32.32
C SER A 11 -8.79 -37.12 31.34
N PRO A 12 -7.74 -36.92 30.50
CA PRO A 12 -6.79 -35.83 30.77
C PRO A 12 -6.62 -34.81 29.63
N GLU A 13 -6.06 -33.64 29.95
CA GLU A 13 -5.52 -32.70 28.94
C GLU A 13 -4.01 -32.97 28.75
N SER A 14 -3.53 -32.84 27.52
CA SER A 14 -2.33 -33.52 27.00
C SER A 14 -0.98 -32.98 27.47
N ASP A 15 0.01 -33.88 27.51
CA ASP A 15 1.39 -33.65 27.95
C ASP A 15 2.15 -32.55 27.18
N LEU A 16 2.86 -31.72 27.94
CA LEU A 16 4.10 -31.08 27.50
C LEU A 16 5.13 -31.09 28.64
N GLU A 17 6.12 -31.94 28.42
CA GLU A 17 7.29 -32.29 29.22
C GLU A 17 7.81 -31.22 30.20
N LYS A 18 7.51 -31.39 31.50
CA LYS A 18 8.10 -30.57 32.57
C LYS A 18 9.55 -30.98 32.82
N ILE A 19 10.50 -30.27 32.19
CA ILE A 19 11.92 -30.33 32.57
C ILE A 19 12.06 -29.84 34.02
N LYS A 20 12.20 -30.80 34.95
CA LYS A 20 12.35 -30.56 36.38
C LYS A 20 13.78 -30.13 36.71
N VAL A 21 14.08 -28.85 36.51
CA VAL A 21 15.33 -28.25 37.01
C VAL A 21 15.29 -28.25 38.55
N GLN A 22 16.13 -29.08 39.18
CA GLN A 22 16.36 -28.99 40.62
C GLN A 22 16.94 -27.60 40.94
N PRO A 23 16.43 -26.90 41.98
CA PRO A 23 17.13 -25.75 42.51
C PRO A 23 18.47 -26.21 43.08
N ARG A 24 19.57 -25.76 42.48
CA ARG A 24 20.89 -25.87 43.10
C ARG A 24 20.85 -24.99 44.35
N ASP A 25 21.15 -25.58 45.51
CA ASP A 25 21.18 -24.83 46.77
C ASP A 25 22.15 -23.65 46.61
N SER A 26 21.56 -22.47 46.59
CA SER A 26 22.25 -21.21 46.30
C SER A 26 22.30 -20.43 47.60
N GLY A 27 23.52 -20.18 48.06
CA GLY A 27 23.77 -19.57 49.36
C GLY A 27 23.21 -18.15 49.50
N PRO A 28 23.34 -17.54 50.69
CA PRO A 28 22.71 -16.25 51.01
C PRO A 28 22.89 -15.13 49.97
N GLU A 29 24.03 -15.09 49.27
CA GLU A 29 24.33 -14.11 48.22
C GLU A 29 23.36 -14.12 47.01
N GLU A 30 22.76 -15.26 46.64
CA GLU A 30 21.89 -15.32 45.46
C GLU A 30 20.43 -14.89 45.75
N ARG A 31 20.07 -14.80 47.03
CA ARG A 31 18.78 -14.22 47.43
C ARG A 31 18.79 -12.70 47.30
N ASP A 32 19.93 -12.07 47.55
CA ASP A 32 20.11 -10.61 47.52
C ASP A 32 20.10 -10.04 46.08
N ARG A 33 20.69 -10.78 45.11
CA ARG A 33 20.66 -10.39 43.69
C ARG A 33 19.25 -10.31 43.07
N ARG A 34 18.24 -10.95 43.69
CA ARG A 34 16.85 -10.93 43.21
C ARG A 34 16.03 -9.73 43.72
N LEU A 35 16.49 -8.99 44.74
CA LEU A 35 15.78 -7.78 45.20
C LEU A 35 16.01 -6.54 44.32
N HIS A 36 17.05 -6.53 43.46
CA HIS A 36 17.44 -5.35 42.69
C HIS A 36 16.99 -5.31 41.22
N SER A 37 16.09 -6.21 40.80
CA SER A 37 15.62 -6.29 39.40
C SER A 37 14.24 -5.64 39.13
N CYS A 38 13.82 -4.66 39.94
CA CYS A 38 12.74 -3.77 39.51
C CYS A 38 13.18 -3.01 38.24
N PRO A 39 12.41 -3.01 37.14
CA PRO A 39 12.76 -2.21 35.97
C PRO A 39 12.73 -0.73 36.38
N PRO A 40 13.86 0.01 36.31
CA PRO A 40 13.89 1.35 36.90
C PRO A 40 12.95 2.29 36.17
N VAL A 41 12.37 3.18 36.98
CA VAL A 41 11.27 4.09 36.66
C VAL A 41 11.60 4.89 35.39
N PRO A 42 10.65 5.03 34.45
CA PRO A 42 10.86 5.89 33.29
C PRO A 42 11.15 7.35 33.73
N PRO A 43 11.96 8.12 32.98
CA PRO A 43 12.28 9.49 33.36
C PRO A 43 11.01 10.37 33.46
N PRO A 44 11.03 11.49 34.21
CA PRO A 44 9.84 12.31 34.48
C PRO A 44 9.07 12.79 33.23
N ASN A 45 9.77 12.91 32.09
CA ASN A 45 9.21 13.30 30.80
C ASN A 45 9.15 12.14 29.78
N TYR A 46 9.08 10.89 30.24
CA TYR A 46 8.81 9.75 29.37
C TYR A 46 7.35 9.78 28.93
N GLN A 47 7.10 10.40 27.78
CA GLN A 47 5.89 10.10 27.04
C GLN A 47 6.07 8.70 26.42
N PRO A 48 5.20 7.72 26.72
CA PRO A 48 5.15 6.49 25.97
C PRO A 48 4.95 6.82 24.49
N TYR A 49 5.51 6.03 23.58
CA TYR A 49 5.22 6.18 22.16
C TYR A 49 3.73 5.87 21.93
N THR A 50 2.91 6.92 21.90
CA THR A 50 1.47 6.80 21.67
C THR A 50 1.30 6.23 20.27
N LYS A 51 0.73 5.02 20.15
CA LYS A 51 0.25 4.52 18.85
C LYS A 51 -0.63 5.62 18.26
N SER A 52 -0.24 6.15 17.10
CA SER A 52 -1.05 7.16 16.43
C SER A 52 -2.42 6.55 16.16
N PHE A 53 -3.48 7.18 16.66
CA PHE A 53 -4.84 6.77 16.32
C PHE A 53 -5.00 6.91 14.81
N SER A 54 -5.24 5.80 14.12
CA SER A 54 -5.43 5.79 12.67
C SER A 54 -6.80 6.32 12.33
N TRP A 55 -6.84 7.50 11.73
CA TRP A 55 -8.09 8.15 11.34
C TRP A 55 -8.06 8.54 9.86
N LEU A 56 -6.89 8.87 9.30
CA LEU A 56 -6.77 9.27 7.92
C LEU A 56 -7.08 8.11 6.97
N VAL A 57 -6.49 6.93 7.21
CA VAL A 57 -6.70 5.77 6.34
C VAL A 57 -8.14 5.28 6.36
N PRO A 58 -8.82 5.14 7.51
CA PRO A 58 -10.26 4.88 7.56
C PRO A 58 -11.10 5.93 6.80
N ILE A 59 -10.78 7.22 6.91
CA ILE A 59 -11.49 8.27 6.14
C ILE A 59 -11.25 8.12 4.63
N ILE A 60 -10.02 7.84 4.19
CA ILE A 60 -9.73 7.58 2.76
C ILE A 60 -10.54 6.36 2.28
N ILE A 61 -10.63 5.29 3.07
CA ILE A 61 -11.45 4.11 2.73
C ILE A 61 -12.93 4.49 2.57
N ILE A 62 -13.51 5.18 3.55
CA ILE A 62 -14.90 5.63 3.53
C ILE A 62 -15.16 6.55 2.33
N ALA A 63 -14.26 7.49 2.04
CA ALA A 63 -14.38 8.42 0.92
C ALA A 63 -14.38 7.70 -0.44
N ASN A 64 -13.52 6.70 -0.63
CA ASN A 64 -13.47 5.91 -1.87
C ASN A 64 -14.75 5.05 -2.05
N VAL A 65 -15.25 4.43 -0.98
CA VAL A 65 -16.51 3.67 -1.03
C VAL A 65 -17.70 4.60 -1.30
N ALA A 66 -17.78 5.74 -0.63
CA ALA A 66 -18.84 6.73 -0.85
C ALA A 66 -18.81 7.30 -2.27
N LEU A 67 -17.62 7.59 -2.81
CA LEU A 67 -17.48 8.06 -4.19
C LEU A 67 -17.85 6.97 -5.20
N PHE A 68 -17.51 5.69 -4.95
CA PHE A 68 -17.94 4.59 -5.80
C PHE A 68 -19.48 4.45 -5.82
N ILE A 69 -20.15 4.60 -4.66
CA ILE A 69 -21.62 4.62 -4.59
C ILE A 69 -22.19 5.81 -5.38
N LEU A 70 -21.59 7.00 -5.28
CA LEU A 70 -21.98 8.17 -6.07
C LEU A 70 -21.78 7.95 -7.57
N VAL A 71 -20.67 7.33 -7.97
CA VAL A 71 -20.39 6.95 -9.37
C VAL A 71 -21.47 6.01 -9.89
N MET A 72 -21.87 4.99 -9.13
CA MET A 72 -22.94 4.07 -9.52
C MET A 72 -24.32 4.76 -9.58
N TYR A 73 -24.62 5.66 -8.62
CA TYR A 73 -25.84 6.48 -8.65
C TYR A 73 -25.92 7.40 -9.87
N VAL A 74 -24.76 7.94 -10.30
CA VAL A 74 -24.63 8.74 -11.51
C VAL A 74 -24.58 7.87 -12.77
N ASN A 75 -24.13 6.60 -12.70
CA ASN A 75 -24.14 5.69 -13.84
C ASN A 75 -25.58 5.45 -14.30
N ASP A 76 -26.44 4.94 -13.40
CA ASP A 76 -27.86 4.70 -13.64
C ASP A 76 -28.09 3.89 -14.93
N CYS A 77 -27.53 2.67 -14.94
CA CYS A 77 -27.51 1.80 -16.12
C CYS A 77 -28.92 1.61 -16.74
N PRO A 78 -29.99 1.29 -15.97
CA PRO A 78 -31.30 1.00 -16.55
C PRO A 78 -31.94 2.19 -17.30
N LEU A 79 -31.54 3.43 -17.00
CA LEU A 79 -32.03 4.62 -17.71
C LEU A 79 -31.15 5.03 -18.91
N LYS A 80 -29.94 4.47 -19.06
CA LYS A 80 -28.92 4.95 -20.02
C LYS A 80 -28.27 3.87 -20.87
N SER A 81 -28.61 2.61 -20.67
CA SER A 81 -28.04 1.46 -21.37
C SER A 81 -29.08 0.36 -21.49
N HIS A 82 -29.00 -0.42 -22.56
CA HIS A 82 -30.00 -1.47 -22.84
C HIS A 82 -29.68 -2.79 -22.14
N ASN A 83 -28.40 -3.10 -21.95
CA ASN A 83 -27.93 -4.31 -21.28
C ASN A 83 -27.27 -3.93 -19.95
N CYS A 84 -27.87 -4.35 -18.85
CA CYS A 84 -27.40 -4.08 -17.49
C CYS A 84 -27.45 -5.36 -16.65
N PHE A 85 -26.44 -5.59 -15.82
CA PHE A 85 -26.37 -6.75 -14.95
C PHE A 85 -26.95 -6.45 -13.56
N GLY A 86 -27.91 -7.27 -13.13
CA GLY A 86 -28.49 -7.20 -11.79
C GLY A 86 -29.57 -6.13 -11.58
N THR A 87 -30.23 -5.67 -12.64
CA THR A 87 -31.31 -4.66 -12.58
C THR A 87 -32.40 -4.96 -11.55
N ASP A 88 -32.86 -6.21 -11.46
CA ASP A 88 -33.94 -6.61 -10.55
C ASP A 88 -33.56 -6.53 -9.06
N ILE A 89 -32.26 -6.57 -8.75
CA ILE A 89 -31.73 -6.60 -7.38
C ILE A 89 -31.22 -5.22 -6.96
N PHE A 90 -30.47 -4.55 -7.84
CA PHE A 90 -29.77 -3.30 -7.53
C PHE A 90 -30.49 -2.05 -8.06
N GLY A 91 -31.51 -2.22 -8.91
CA GLY A 91 -32.26 -1.12 -9.53
C GLY A 91 -31.34 -0.10 -10.20
N ARG A 92 -31.40 1.15 -9.75
CA ARG A 92 -30.53 2.25 -10.20
C ARG A 92 -29.02 1.95 -10.11
N PHE A 93 -28.62 1.12 -9.15
CA PHE A 93 -27.21 0.75 -8.92
C PHE A 93 -26.78 -0.49 -9.72
N ALA A 94 -27.58 -0.94 -10.70
CA ALA A 94 -27.21 -2.02 -11.60
C ALA A 94 -25.91 -1.73 -12.34
N PHE A 95 -25.17 -2.80 -12.60
CA PHE A 95 -23.87 -2.76 -13.25
C PHE A 95 -24.03 -2.71 -14.77
N GLN A 96 -23.02 -2.16 -15.43
CA GLN A 96 -22.87 -2.29 -16.87
C GLN A 96 -22.73 -3.78 -17.25
N ASP A 97 -23.08 -4.13 -18.49
CA ASP A 97 -22.93 -5.50 -19.00
C ASP A 97 -21.51 -6.05 -18.79
N VAL A 98 -21.40 -7.33 -18.43
CA VAL A 98 -20.11 -7.98 -18.10
C VAL A 98 -19.13 -8.04 -19.27
N HIS A 99 -19.61 -7.93 -20.51
CA HIS A 99 -18.78 -7.80 -21.72
C HIS A 99 -18.24 -6.36 -21.91
N GLU A 100 -18.90 -5.34 -21.36
CA GLU A 100 -18.37 -3.96 -21.33
C GLU A 100 -17.47 -3.74 -20.11
N ASN A 101 -17.86 -4.23 -18.93
CA ASN A 101 -17.12 -4.06 -17.68
C ASN A 101 -17.14 -5.34 -16.82
N PRO A 102 -16.12 -6.21 -16.92
CA PRO A 102 -16.05 -7.46 -16.16
C PRO A 102 -15.81 -7.26 -14.65
N LEU A 103 -15.52 -6.04 -14.19
CA LEU A 103 -15.26 -5.73 -12.78
C LEU A 103 -16.53 -5.44 -11.97
N LEU A 104 -17.71 -5.57 -12.58
CA LEU A 104 -19.04 -5.18 -12.05
C LEU A 104 -19.03 -3.71 -11.62
N GLY A 105 -19.23 -2.81 -12.59
CA GLY A 105 -19.06 -1.38 -12.37
C GLY A 105 -19.83 -0.49 -13.34
N PRO A 106 -19.50 0.81 -13.35
CA PRO A 106 -20.12 1.79 -14.24
C PRO A 106 -19.58 1.68 -15.68
N SER A 107 -20.19 2.41 -16.61
CA SER A 107 -19.65 2.59 -17.96
C SER A 107 -18.38 3.46 -17.97
N THR A 108 -17.58 3.29 -19.03
CA THR A 108 -16.37 4.10 -19.26
C THR A 108 -16.71 5.60 -19.37
N THR A 109 -17.84 5.93 -19.99
CA THR A 109 -18.27 7.33 -20.19
C THR A 109 -18.68 8.02 -18.89
N THR A 110 -19.30 7.29 -17.95
CA THR A 110 -19.58 7.80 -16.60
C THR A 110 -18.28 8.13 -15.86
N LEU A 111 -17.27 7.26 -15.91
CA LEU A 111 -15.96 7.48 -15.30
C LEU A 111 -15.23 8.69 -15.92
N GLN A 112 -15.22 8.81 -17.26
CA GLN A 112 -14.66 9.99 -17.94
C GLN A 112 -15.33 11.30 -17.50
N LYS A 113 -16.67 11.30 -17.39
CA LYS A 113 -17.43 12.47 -16.93
C LYS A 113 -17.08 12.88 -15.50
N LEU A 114 -16.87 11.91 -14.60
CA LEU A 114 -16.65 12.15 -13.17
C LEU A 114 -15.18 12.41 -12.78
N GLY A 115 -14.24 12.35 -13.72
CA GLY A 115 -12.84 12.72 -13.47
C GLY A 115 -11.82 11.60 -13.62
N ALA A 116 -12.12 10.54 -14.38
CA ALA A 116 -11.11 9.55 -14.75
C ALA A 116 -9.95 10.20 -15.51
N LEU A 117 -8.77 9.57 -15.43
CA LEU A 117 -7.61 10.00 -16.18
C LEU A 117 -7.85 9.70 -17.66
N ASP A 118 -7.94 10.75 -18.45
CA ASP A 118 -8.15 10.74 -19.89
C ASP A 118 -7.15 11.73 -20.47
N VAL A 119 -6.18 11.24 -21.24
CA VAL A 119 -5.03 12.07 -21.62
C VAL A 119 -5.41 13.15 -22.62
N ASN A 120 -6.39 12.91 -23.49
CA ASN A 120 -6.88 13.94 -24.41
C ASN A 120 -7.49 15.09 -23.61
N LYS A 121 -8.29 14.79 -22.57
CA LYS A 121 -8.84 15.82 -21.66
C LYS A 121 -7.77 16.53 -20.83
N VAL A 122 -6.70 15.84 -20.42
CA VAL A 122 -5.59 16.48 -19.68
C VAL A 122 -4.79 17.42 -20.59
N VAL A 123 -4.50 17.01 -21.82
CA VAL A 123 -3.61 17.74 -22.73
C VAL A 123 -4.34 18.83 -23.51
N GLU A 124 -5.48 18.51 -24.13
CA GLU A 124 -6.25 19.40 -25.00
C GLU A 124 -7.18 20.31 -24.19
N GLU A 125 -8.01 19.73 -23.31
CA GLU A 125 -8.94 20.49 -22.44
C GLU A 125 -8.24 21.07 -21.19
N ARG A 126 -6.92 20.89 -21.05
CA ARG A 126 -6.08 21.34 -19.92
C ARG A 126 -6.55 20.88 -18.52
N GLN A 127 -7.25 19.75 -18.43
CA GLN A 127 -7.85 19.23 -17.19
C GLN A 127 -6.83 18.47 -16.31
N ILE A 128 -5.71 19.13 -15.95
CA ILE A 128 -4.60 18.56 -15.16
C ILE A 128 -5.07 17.98 -13.81
N TRP A 129 -6.15 18.51 -13.23
CA TRP A 129 -6.79 18.00 -12.01
C TRP A 129 -7.19 16.51 -12.10
N ARG A 130 -7.35 15.96 -13.32
CA ARG A 130 -7.62 14.53 -13.55
C ARG A 130 -6.53 13.61 -13.03
N LEU A 131 -5.27 14.07 -12.98
CA LEU A 131 -4.16 13.32 -12.36
C LEU A 131 -4.40 13.04 -10.87
N PHE A 132 -5.19 13.88 -10.19
CA PHE A 132 -5.58 13.72 -8.80
C PHE A 132 -6.97 13.07 -8.65
N SER A 133 -7.99 13.48 -9.40
CA SER A 133 -9.34 12.92 -9.21
C SER A 133 -9.44 11.43 -9.56
N CYS A 134 -8.66 10.95 -10.53
CA CYS A 134 -8.70 9.56 -10.99
C CYS A 134 -8.37 8.55 -9.88
N MET A 135 -7.57 8.93 -8.88
CA MET A 135 -7.16 8.04 -7.79
C MET A 135 -8.30 7.67 -6.83
N TRP A 136 -9.39 8.44 -6.84
CA TRP A 136 -10.56 8.21 -5.99
C TRP A 136 -11.65 7.39 -6.70
N LEU A 137 -11.67 7.42 -8.03
CA LEU A 137 -12.62 6.67 -8.86
C LEU A 137 -12.20 5.22 -8.98
N HIS A 138 -13.16 4.30 -9.10
CA HIS A 138 -12.91 2.87 -9.19
C HIS A 138 -13.74 2.24 -10.32
N ALA A 139 -13.13 1.30 -11.04
CA ALA A 139 -13.72 0.70 -12.24
C ALA A 139 -14.85 -0.33 -11.95
N GLY A 140 -14.99 -0.81 -10.71
CA GLY A 140 -16.01 -1.79 -10.35
C GLY A 140 -15.86 -2.30 -8.92
N VAL A 141 -16.81 -3.14 -8.47
CA VAL A 141 -16.91 -3.65 -7.09
C VAL A 141 -15.66 -4.42 -6.69
N PHE A 142 -15.18 -5.34 -7.53
CA PHE A 142 -13.95 -6.10 -7.23
C PHE A 142 -12.73 -5.20 -7.12
N HIS A 143 -12.67 -4.15 -7.96
CA HIS A 143 -11.56 -3.21 -7.98
C HIS A 143 -11.53 -2.34 -6.71
N VAL A 144 -12.67 -1.78 -6.27
CA VAL A 144 -12.72 -1.02 -5.01
C VAL A 144 -12.47 -1.92 -3.80
N ALA A 145 -13.06 -3.13 -3.76
CA ALA A 145 -12.86 -4.07 -2.67
C ALA A 145 -11.38 -4.44 -2.47
N ALA A 146 -10.66 -4.77 -3.56
CA ALA A 146 -9.24 -5.07 -3.50
C ALA A 146 -8.41 -3.88 -3.00
N ASN A 147 -8.62 -2.67 -3.54
CA ASN A 147 -7.90 -1.46 -3.11
C ASN A 147 -8.15 -1.16 -1.62
N MET A 148 -9.41 -1.23 -1.18
CA MET A 148 -9.75 -0.91 0.22
C MET A 148 -9.21 -1.94 1.20
N LEU A 149 -9.17 -3.23 0.83
CA LEU A 149 -8.56 -4.28 1.64
C LEU A 149 -7.04 -4.10 1.76
N SER A 150 -6.35 -3.80 0.64
CA SER A 150 -4.92 -3.46 0.66
C SER A 150 -4.65 -2.20 1.49
N LEU A 151 -5.49 -1.18 1.37
CA LEU A 151 -5.37 0.07 2.14
C LEU A 151 -5.61 -0.16 3.65
N LEU A 152 -6.54 -1.05 4.00
CA LEU A 152 -6.82 -1.43 5.38
C LEU A 152 -5.60 -2.10 6.03
N PHE A 153 -4.97 -3.07 5.35
CA PHE A 153 -3.81 -3.79 5.92
C PHE A 153 -2.51 -2.97 5.88
N VAL A 154 -2.17 -2.38 4.72
CA VAL A 154 -0.90 -1.67 4.53
C VAL A 154 -0.98 -0.24 5.07
N GLY A 155 -2.05 0.48 4.72
CA GLY A 155 -2.23 1.88 5.08
C GLY A 155 -2.34 2.08 6.59
N ILE A 156 -3.22 1.34 7.29
CA ILE A 156 -3.36 1.48 8.74
C ILE A 156 -2.05 1.14 9.44
N ARG A 157 -1.38 0.05 9.04
CA ARG A 157 -0.10 -0.35 9.64
C ARG A 157 0.96 0.75 9.50
N LEU A 158 1.02 1.44 8.36
CA LEU A 158 1.90 2.58 8.14
C LEU A 158 1.48 3.84 8.89
N GLU A 159 0.18 4.15 8.97
CA GLU A 159 -0.33 5.31 9.71
C GLU A 159 -0.04 5.19 11.22
N GLN A 160 -0.18 4.00 11.81
CA GLN A 160 0.15 3.75 13.23
C GLN A 160 1.64 3.96 13.55
N GLU A 161 2.52 3.79 12.57
CA GLU A 161 3.98 3.79 12.75
C GLU A 161 4.65 5.10 12.39
N PHE A 162 4.14 5.81 11.38
CA PHE A 162 4.72 7.05 10.89
C PHE A 162 3.82 8.27 11.10
N GLY A 163 2.54 8.06 11.42
CA GLY A 163 1.56 9.12 11.60
C GLY A 163 0.98 9.65 10.28
N PHE A 164 -0.25 10.14 10.34
CA PHE A 164 -1.00 10.64 9.19
C PHE A 164 -0.29 11.77 8.42
N LEU A 165 0.48 12.63 9.12
CA LEU A 165 1.25 13.72 8.52
C LEU A 165 2.31 13.27 7.50
N ARG A 166 2.78 12.02 7.59
CA ARG A 166 3.72 11.44 6.63
C ARG A 166 3.00 10.62 5.58
N ILE A 167 2.06 9.78 6.01
CA ILE A 167 1.35 8.84 5.13
C ILE A 167 0.38 9.54 4.18
N GLY A 168 -0.28 10.62 4.59
CA GLY A 168 -1.19 11.39 3.73
C GLY A 168 -0.51 12.01 2.51
N PRO A 169 0.52 12.87 2.69
CA PRO A 169 1.27 13.42 1.57
C PRO A 169 1.92 12.33 0.71
N LEU A 170 2.42 11.26 1.31
CA LEU A 170 3.02 10.13 0.59
C LEU A 170 2.00 9.44 -0.33
N TYR A 171 0.82 9.09 0.20
CA TYR A 171 -0.27 8.48 -0.55
C TYR A 171 -0.72 9.38 -1.72
N VAL A 172 -0.95 10.67 -1.45
CA VAL A 172 -1.38 11.63 -2.49
C VAL A 172 -0.32 11.82 -3.57
N LEU A 173 0.92 12.13 -3.20
CA LEU A 173 1.99 12.42 -4.16
C LEU A 173 2.40 11.18 -4.96
N ALA A 174 2.45 10.00 -4.32
CA ALA A 174 2.71 8.76 -5.06
C ALA A 174 1.56 8.41 -6.01
N GLY A 175 0.30 8.63 -5.61
CA GLY A 175 -0.85 8.49 -6.50
C GLY A 175 -0.75 9.37 -7.74
N VAL A 176 -0.47 10.67 -7.55
CA VAL A 176 -0.27 11.62 -8.66
C VAL A 176 0.95 11.25 -9.51
N GLY A 177 2.03 10.73 -8.93
CA GLY A 177 3.19 10.22 -9.66
C GLY A 177 2.88 8.99 -10.52
N GLY A 178 2.00 8.11 -10.04
CA GLY A 178 1.42 7.02 -10.81
C GLY A 178 0.58 7.54 -11.98
N SER A 179 -0.39 8.41 -11.71
CA SER A 179 -1.22 9.05 -12.74
C SER A 179 -0.39 9.78 -13.80
N LEU A 180 0.71 10.43 -13.40
CA LEU A 180 1.59 11.14 -14.30
C LEU A 180 2.35 10.18 -15.24
N LEU A 181 2.91 9.08 -14.71
CA LEU A 181 3.58 8.08 -15.55
C LEU A 181 2.58 7.35 -16.45
N SER A 182 1.39 7.02 -15.96
CA SER A 182 0.28 6.49 -16.76
C SER A 182 -0.04 7.42 -17.94
N ALA A 183 -0.27 8.71 -17.69
CA ALA A 183 -0.62 9.67 -18.74
C ALA A 183 0.47 9.85 -19.82
N LEU A 184 1.75 9.58 -19.50
CA LEU A 184 2.85 9.64 -20.45
C LEU A 184 2.94 8.40 -21.38
N PHE A 185 2.43 7.24 -20.95
CA PHE A 185 2.56 5.96 -21.69
C PHE A 185 1.23 5.31 -22.11
N VAL A 186 0.09 5.77 -21.57
CA VAL A 186 -1.25 5.20 -21.78
C VAL A 186 -2.18 6.29 -22.33
N ARG A 187 -2.16 6.48 -23.65
CA ARG A 187 -2.95 7.53 -24.32
C ARG A 187 -4.39 7.15 -24.69
N LYS A 188 -4.64 5.88 -25.02
CA LYS A 188 -5.91 5.41 -25.65
C LYS A 188 -6.91 4.77 -24.67
N LYS A 189 -6.55 4.64 -23.39
CA LYS A 189 -7.38 4.02 -22.34
C LYS A 189 -7.54 5.01 -21.19
N ILE A 190 -8.65 4.91 -20.47
CA ILE A 190 -8.82 5.66 -19.22
C ILE A 190 -8.14 4.93 -18.06
N SER A 191 -7.67 5.67 -17.07
CA SER A 191 -7.13 5.11 -15.82
C SER A 191 -7.88 5.64 -14.60
N VAL A 192 -8.12 4.77 -13.64
CA VAL A 192 -8.82 5.04 -12.37
C VAL A 192 -8.29 4.10 -11.27
N GLY A 193 -8.33 4.55 -10.02
CA GLY A 193 -8.12 3.70 -8.85
C GLY A 193 -7.01 4.18 -7.92
N ALA A 194 -7.13 3.83 -6.65
CA ALA A 194 -6.15 4.14 -5.61
C ALA A 194 -4.83 3.36 -5.75
N SER A 195 -4.74 2.43 -6.71
CA SER A 195 -3.68 1.41 -6.76
C SER A 195 -2.28 1.96 -6.98
N GLY A 196 -2.12 3.04 -7.76
CA GLY A 196 -0.83 3.75 -7.86
C GLY A 196 -0.33 4.27 -6.51
N ALA A 197 -1.23 4.81 -5.67
CA ALA A 197 -0.88 5.25 -4.32
C ALA A 197 -0.57 4.08 -3.38
N LEU A 198 -1.24 2.93 -3.52
CA LEU A 198 -0.93 1.70 -2.78
C LEU A 198 0.45 1.15 -3.13
N PHE A 199 0.80 1.11 -4.42
CA PHE A 199 2.15 0.79 -4.85
C PHE A 199 3.18 1.80 -4.32
N GLY A 200 2.80 3.06 -4.18
CA GLY A 200 3.59 4.06 -3.48
C GLY A 200 3.87 3.73 -2.01
N LEU A 201 2.87 3.24 -1.27
CA LEU A 201 3.05 2.76 0.10
C LEU A 201 4.01 1.55 0.16
N LEU A 202 3.91 0.61 -0.79
CA LEU A 202 4.84 -0.53 -0.90
C LEU A 202 6.28 -0.09 -1.24
N GLY A 203 6.44 0.87 -2.16
CA GLY A 203 7.74 1.46 -2.48
C GLY A 203 8.36 2.18 -1.28
N ALA A 204 7.55 2.90 -0.52
CA ALA A 204 7.97 3.55 0.71
C ALA A 204 8.39 2.55 1.81
N MET A 205 7.68 1.44 1.96
CA MET A 205 8.09 0.34 2.85
C MET A 205 9.44 -0.25 2.45
N LEU A 206 9.69 -0.43 1.14
CA LEU A 206 10.98 -0.94 0.66
C LEU A 206 12.12 0.05 0.94
N SER A 207 11.89 1.34 0.71
CA SER A 207 12.84 2.41 1.03
C SER A 207 13.17 2.47 2.52
N GLU A 208 12.16 2.32 3.38
CA GLU A 208 12.33 2.33 4.83
C GLU A 208 13.13 1.10 5.31
N LEU A 209 12.81 -0.09 4.79
CA LEU A 209 13.52 -1.34 5.08
C LEU A 209 15.00 -1.29 4.67
N ILE A 210 15.31 -0.72 3.51
CA ILE A 210 16.69 -0.53 3.04
C ILE A 210 17.42 0.51 3.92
N THR A 211 16.78 1.65 4.20
CA THR A 211 17.39 2.75 4.97
C THR A 211 17.65 2.38 6.44
N ASN A 212 16.84 1.48 6.99
CA ASN A 212 16.88 1.01 8.38
C ASN A 212 17.24 -0.48 8.50
N TRP A 213 17.98 -1.02 7.53
CA TRP A 213 18.39 -2.44 7.44
C TRP A 213 19.01 -3.03 8.72
N THR A 214 19.56 -2.20 9.60
CA THR A 214 20.16 -2.62 10.88
C THR A 214 19.13 -2.95 11.97
N LEU A 215 17.87 -2.50 11.87
CA LEU A 215 16.84 -2.67 12.90
C LEU A 215 16.04 -3.97 12.82
N TYR A 216 16.03 -4.64 11.65
CA TYR A 216 15.26 -5.86 11.44
C TYR A 216 16.07 -7.11 11.79
N GLU A 217 15.50 -8.06 12.51
CA GLU A 217 16.18 -9.33 12.82
C GLU A 217 16.20 -10.25 11.59
N ASN A 218 15.03 -10.51 10.99
CA ASN A 218 14.85 -11.38 9.82
C ASN A 218 14.82 -10.58 8.49
N LYS A 219 15.90 -9.84 8.23
CA LYS A 219 16.06 -8.86 7.13
C LYS A 219 15.74 -9.45 5.75
N LEU A 220 16.39 -10.56 5.41
CA LEU A 220 16.30 -11.18 4.09
C LEU A 220 14.89 -11.75 3.84
N ALA A 221 14.28 -12.39 4.84
CA ALA A 221 12.91 -12.89 4.74
C ALA A 221 11.92 -11.75 4.51
N THR A 222 12.01 -10.67 5.30
CA THR A 222 11.14 -9.48 5.16
C THR A 222 11.29 -8.84 3.77
N LEU A 223 12.53 -8.70 3.29
CA LEU A 223 12.81 -8.17 1.95
C LEU A 223 12.23 -9.07 0.85
N LEU A 224 12.48 -10.38 0.90
CA LEU A 224 11.97 -11.33 -0.10
C LEU A 224 10.45 -11.40 -0.11
N THR A 225 9.78 -11.39 1.06
CA THR A 225 8.32 -11.33 1.13
C THR A 225 7.78 -10.03 0.53
N LEU A 226 8.38 -8.87 0.82
CA LEU A 226 7.95 -7.60 0.25
C LEU A 226 8.15 -7.56 -1.27
N LEU A 227 9.30 -8.00 -1.77
CA LEU A 227 9.58 -8.10 -3.21
C LEU A 227 8.65 -9.09 -3.92
N LEU A 228 8.31 -10.22 -3.29
CA LEU A 228 7.35 -11.19 -3.82
C LEU A 228 5.95 -10.58 -3.91
N ILE A 229 5.50 -9.84 -2.89
CA ILE A 229 4.21 -9.12 -2.92
C ILE A 229 4.20 -8.09 -4.06
N ILE A 230 5.26 -7.29 -4.21
CA ILE A 230 5.39 -6.31 -5.30
C ILE A 230 5.35 -7.00 -6.67
N ALA A 231 6.11 -8.09 -6.85
CA ALA A 231 6.16 -8.85 -8.09
C ALA A 231 4.81 -9.50 -8.45
N ILE A 232 4.10 -10.08 -7.48
CA ILE A 232 2.77 -10.66 -7.69
C ILE A 232 1.77 -9.57 -8.11
N ASN A 233 1.77 -8.41 -7.44
CA ASN A 233 0.83 -7.34 -7.81
C ASN A 233 1.13 -6.76 -9.21
N LEU A 234 2.41 -6.61 -9.60
CA LEU A 234 2.80 -6.22 -10.97
C LEU A 234 2.44 -7.28 -12.02
N ALA A 235 2.56 -8.57 -11.68
CA ALA A 235 2.14 -9.68 -12.55
C ALA A 235 0.61 -9.71 -12.72
N VAL A 236 -0.16 -9.47 -11.67
CA VAL A 236 -1.62 -9.25 -11.74
C VAL A 236 -1.93 -8.02 -12.60
N GLY A 237 -1.07 -7.00 -12.60
CA GLY A 237 -1.21 -5.82 -13.45
C GLY A 237 -1.01 -6.04 -14.96
N ILE A 238 -0.58 -7.24 -15.38
CA ILE A 238 -0.55 -7.66 -16.79
C ILE A 238 -1.97 -8.00 -17.30
N LEU A 239 -2.92 -8.24 -16.40
CA LEU A 239 -4.32 -8.50 -16.73
C LEU A 239 -4.97 -7.27 -17.40
N PRO A 240 -5.88 -7.47 -18.36
CA PRO A 240 -6.61 -6.36 -18.97
C PRO A 240 -7.39 -5.57 -17.91
N HIS A 241 -7.47 -4.25 -18.11
CA HIS A 241 -8.07 -3.25 -17.20
C HIS A 241 -7.21 -2.82 -16.00
N VAL A 242 -5.97 -3.30 -15.88
CA VAL A 242 -5.01 -2.82 -14.88
C VAL A 242 -3.95 -1.92 -15.51
N ASP A 243 -3.49 -0.91 -14.78
CA ASP A 243 -2.53 0.10 -15.25
C ASP A 243 -1.18 -0.07 -14.55
N ASN A 244 -0.31 -0.86 -15.16
CA ASN A 244 1.03 -1.12 -14.65
C ASN A 244 1.97 0.12 -14.73
N PHE A 245 1.68 1.11 -15.58
CA PHE A 245 2.43 2.38 -15.55
C PHE A 245 2.05 3.23 -14.34
N ALA A 246 0.77 3.25 -13.95
CA ALA A 246 0.35 3.86 -12.69
C ALA A 246 0.98 3.17 -11.48
N HIS A 247 1.09 1.83 -11.50
CA HIS A 247 1.74 1.06 -10.43
C HIS A 247 3.23 1.35 -10.34
N LEU A 248 3.94 1.34 -11.47
CA LEU A 248 5.38 1.63 -11.53
C LEU A 248 5.70 3.07 -11.12
N GLY A 249 4.94 4.06 -11.65
CA GLY A 249 5.13 5.48 -11.33
C GLY A 249 4.83 5.78 -9.87
N GLY A 250 3.78 5.15 -9.33
CA GLY A 250 3.44 5.21 -7.92
C GLY A 250 4.52 4.59 -7.04
N PHE A 251 5.00 3.39 -7.38
CA PHE A 251 6.08 2.71 -6.66
C PHE A 251 7.38 3.51 -6.60
N VAL A 252 7.86 4.03 -7.75
CA VAL A 252 9.09 4.83 -7.82
C VAL A 252 8.93 6.13 -7.03
N SER A 253 7.81 6.83 -7.21
CA SER A 253 7.51 8.06 -6.45
C SER A 253 7.44 7.79 -4.94
N GLY A 254 6.76 6.72 -4.54
CA GLY A 254 6.64 6.30 -3.16
C GLY A 254 7.95 5.84 -2.52
N PHE A 255 8.83 5.18 -3.28
CA PHE A 255 10.19 4.83 -2.83
C PHE A 255 11.03 6.08 -2.53
N LEU A 256 11.04 7.05 -3.45
CA LEU A 256 11.75 8.32 -3.26
C LEU A 256 11.12 9.16 -2.14
N LEU A 257 9.79 9.18 -2.01
CA LEU A 257 9.08 9.81 -0.90
C LEU A 257 9.37 9.10 0.43
N GLY A 258 9.55 7.77 0.43
CA GLY A 258 10.00 6.99 1.57
C GLY A 258 11.36 7.46 2.08
N CYS A 259 12.31 7.71 1.17
CA CYS A 259 13.64 8.24 1.48
C CYS A 259 13.61 9.62 2.15
N VAL A 260 12.53 10.40 1.97
CA VAL A 260 12.38 11.76 2.49
C VAL A 260 11.51 11.78 3.76
N LEU A 261 10.37 11.09 3.74
CA LEU A 261 9.33 11.17 4.78
C LEU A 261 9.49 10.09 5.85
N LEU A 262 9.95 8.88 5.52
CA LEU A 262 10.04 7.75 6.46
C LEU A 262 11.41 7.64 7.16
N LEU A 263 12.25 8.67 7.04
CA LEU A 263 13.53 8.77 7.75
C LEU A 263 13.33 8.66 9.28
N ARG A 264 13.81 7.56 9.84
CA ARG A 264 13.92 7.39 11.30
C ARG A 264 15.23 8.00 11.81
N PRO A 265 15.17 8.75 12.92
CA PRO A 265 16.38 9.19 13.61
C PRO A 265 17.11 7.99 14.20
N GLN A 266 18.43 7.97 14.03
CA GLN A 266 19.30 6.92 14.57
C GLN A 266 19.60 7.24 16.04
N PHE A 267 18.61 7.05 16.91
CA PHE A 267 18.80 7.16 18.35
C PHE A 267 19.71 6.02 18.83
N GLY A 268 21.00 6.30 18.92
CA GLY A 268 21.95 5.47 19.66
C GLY A 268 21.61 5.51 21.15
N TRP A 269 20.70 4.63 21.58
CA TRP A 269 20.30 4.51 22.98
C TRP A 269 21.48 4.03 23.83
N VAL A 270 22.14 4.96 24.52
CA VAL A 270 22.89 4.62 25.73
C VAL A 270 21.84 4.20 26.77
N ASN A 271 21.86 2.93 27.16
CA ASN A 271 20.96 2.44 28.19
C ASN A 271 21.48 2.96 29.54
N LEU A 272 20.96 4.10 30.03
CA LEU A 272 21.43 4.76 31.26
C LEU A 272 21.45 3.83 32.49
N LYS A 273 20.65 2.76 32.48
CA LYS A 273 20.66 1.69 33.50
C LYS A 273 21.99 0.95 33.62
N LYS A 274 22.88 1.07 32.62
CA LYS A 274 24.25 0.52 32.56
C LYS A 274 25.33 1.60 32.52
N ALA A 275 24.98 2.88 32.65
CA ALA A 275 25.96 3.96 32.64
C ALA A 275 26.63 4.09 34.02
N PRO A 276 27.98 4.13 34.13
CA PRO A 276 28.65 4.36 35.41
C PRO A 276 28.27 5.72 36.03
N PRO A 277 28.28 5.85 37.37
CA PRO A 277 28.14 7.14 38.03
C PRO A 277 29.19 8.13 37.50
N GLY A 278 28.75 9.29 36.99
CA GLY A 278 29.61 10.28 36.33
C GLY A 278 29.69 10.20 34.80
N TYR A 279 28.89 9.36 34.14
CA TYR A 279 28.84 9.28 32.67
C TYR A 279 28.23 10.54 32.03
N PHE A 280 29.07 11.51 31.64
CA PHE A 280 28.67 12.62 30.79
C PHE A 280 28.33 12.11 29.38
N VAL A 281 27.11 12.39 28.91
CA VAL A 281 26.72 12.12 27.51
C VAL A 281 27.32 13.19 26.59
N ALA A 282 28.64 13.14 26.41
CA ALA A 282 29.38 13.90 25.41
C ALA A 282 29.11 13.33 24.00
N SER A 283 27.86 13.43 23.53
CA SER A 283 27.45 12.91 22.22
C SER A 283 26.46 13.84 21.53
N LYS A 284 27.00 14.94 21.01
CA LYS A 284 26.35 15.79 19.98
C LYS A 284 26.30 15.08 18.62
N LYS A 285 26.08 13.76 18.61
CA LYS A 285 25.96 12.97 17.38
C LYS A 285 24.71 13.42 16.62
N SER A 286 24.86 13.60 15.30
CA SER A 286 23.76 13.99 14.43
C SER A 286 22.60 13.01 14.56
N LYS A 287 21.37 13.55 14.56
CA LYS A 287 20.10 12.79 14.58
C LYS A 287 19.98 11.81 13.40
N TYR A 288 20.67 12.09 12.30
CA TYR A 288 20.72 11.28 11.08
C TYR A 288 22.16 11.09 10.60
N ASN A 289 22.43 9.95 9.96
CA ASN A 289 23.72 9.64 9.34
C ASN A 289 23.93 10.46 8.05
N ILE A 290 25.19 10.63 7.63
CA ILE A 290 25.54 11.38 6.40
C ILE A 290 24.83 10.80 5.17
N TYR A 291 24.80 9.46 5.03
CA TYR A 291 24.10 8.81 3.91
C TYR A 291 22.58 9.09 3.90
N GLN A 292 21.95 9.29 5.07
CA GLN A 292 20.53 9.62 5.16
C GLN A 292 20.25 11.04 4.63
N TYR A 293 21.15 12.01 4.90
CA TYR A 293 21.03 13.35 4.31
C TYR A 293 21.30 13.35 2.80
N ILE A 294 22.30 12.60 2.33
CA ILE A 294 22.57 12.45 0.88
C ILE A 294 21.34 11.84 0.20
N LEU A 295 20.79 10.75 0.74
CA LEU A 295 19.60 10.09 0.22
C LEU A 295 18.38 11.03 0.20
N LEU A 296 18.17 11.81 1.26
CA LEU A 296 17.11 12.84 1.32
C LEU A 296 17.26 13.84 0.17
N ILE A 297 18.44 14.46 0.03
CA ILE A 297 18.70 15.52 -0.96
C ILE A 297 18.56 14.98 -2.38
N VAL A 298 19.13 13.81 -2.66
CA VAL A 298 19.05 13.15 -3.98
C VAL A 298 17.61 12.76 -4.30
N SER A 299 16.89 12.11 -3.38
CA SER A 299 15.49 11.73 -3.63
C SER A 299 14.58 12.95 -3.80
N LEU A 300 14.78 14.03 -3.03
CA LEU A 300 14.03 15.28 -3.20
C LEU A 300 14.32 15.93 -4.56
N ALA A 301 15.58 15.98 -4.98
CA ALA A 301 15.96 16.50 -6.30
C ALA A 301 15.33 15.67 -7.44
N LEU A 302 15.39 14.34 -7.36
CA LEU A 302 14.80 13.42 -8.34
C LEU A 302 13.27 13.50 -8.40
N LEU A 303 12.60 13.67 -7.25
CA LEU A 303 11.16 13.91 -7.21
C LEU A 303 10.81 15.23 -7.91
N LEU A 304 11.46 16.33 -7.54
CA LEU A 304 11.18 17.65 -8.11
C LEU A 304 11.44 17.68 -9.63
N THR A 305 12.59 17.18 -10.10
CA THR A 305 12.87 17.12 -11.54
C THR A 305 11.95 16.16 -12.26
N GLY A 306 11.64 14.99 -11.70
CA GLY A 306 10.73 14.00 -12.27
C GLY A 306 9.30 14.53 -12.45
N PHE A 307 8.73 15.18 -11.42
CA PHE A 307 7.39 15.77 -11.51
C PHE A 307 7.35 16.95 -12.48
N ILE A 308 8.34 17.85 -12.45
CA ILE A 308 8.39 19.01 -13.36
C ILE A 308 8.55 18.55 -14.82
N LEU A 309 9.52 17.66 -15.09
CA LEU A 309 9.78 17.14 -16.44
C LEU A 309 8.59 16.32 -16.96
N GLY A 310 8.05 15.41 -16.13
CA GLY A 310 6.90 14.60 -16.51
C GLY A 310 5.66 15.45 -16.82
N LEU A 311 5.38 16.48 -16.02
CA LEU A 311 4.27 17.39 -16.29
C LEU A 311 4.50 18.23 -17.55
N ALA A 312 5.72 18.73 -17.76
CA ALA A 312 6.08 19.47 -18.97
C ALA A 312 5.91 18.60 -20.24
N LEU A 313 6.46 17.38 -20.23
CA LEU A 313 6.31 16.39 -21.32
C LEU A 313 4.83 16.09 -21.60
N LEU A 314 4.04 15.85 -20.55
CA LEU A 314 2.61 15.59 -20.67
C LEU A 314 1.87 16.77 -21.29
N THR A 315 2.07 18.00 -20.78
CA THR A 315 1.39 19.21 -21.29
C THR A 315 1.79 19.61 -22.71
N ASN A 316 2.98 19.18 -23.16
CA ASN A 316 3.47 19.28 -24.54
C ASN A 316 2.98 18.14 -25.45
N GLY A 317 2.19 17.19 -24.92
CA GLY A 317 1.62 16.10 -25.72
C GLY A 317 2.57 14.93 -25.99
N TRP A 318 3.72 14.84 -25.32
CA TRP A 318 4.71 13.78 -25.56
C TRP A 318 4.21 12.38 -25.16
N ASP A 319 4.28 11.42 -26.10
CA ASP A 319 3.88 10.04 -25.92
C ASP A 319 5.11 9.12 -25.82
N GLY A 320 5.32 8.52 -24.65
CA GLY A 320 6.41 7.58 -24.41
C GLY A 320 6.20 6.21 -25.03
N ASN A 321 4.96 5.83 -25.35
CA ASN A 321 4.63 4.56 -25.99
C ASN A 321 5.12 4.54 -27.45
N ALA A 322 4.93 5.65 -28.16
CA ALA A 322 5.42 5.86 -29.54
C ALA A 322 6.95 5.70 -29.68
N HIS A 323 7.71 5.81 -28.59
CA HIS A 323 9.17 5.71 -28.56
C HIS A 323 9.68 4.37 -28.00
N CYS A 324 8.78 3.42 -27.68
CA CYS A 324 9.12 2.20 -26.94
C CYS A 324 8.33 0.98 -27.43
N SER A 325 8.93 0.19 -28.33
CA SER A 325 8.30 -0.98 -28.99
C SER A 325 7.94 -2.17 -28.09
N TRP A 326 8.23 -2.10 -26.79
CA TRP A 326 7.87 -3.13 -25.81
C TRP A 326 6.98 -2.59 -24.67
N CYS A 327 6.76 -1.27 -24.60
CA CYS A 327 6.07 -0.65 -23.47
C CYS A 327 4.59 -1.02 -23.39
N HIS A 328 3.94 -1.37 -24.50
CA HIS A 328 2.56 -1.86 -24.50
C HIS A 328 2.40 -3.19 -23.74
N TYR A 329 3.41 -4.07 -23.77
CA TYR A 329 3.39 -5.35 -23.05
C TYR A 329 3.39 -5.18 -21.52
N LEU A 330 3.86 -4.05 -20.99
CA LEU A 330 3.77 -3.79 -19.54
C LEU A 330 2.31 -3.73 -19.06
N SER A 331 1.38 -3.23 -19.88
CA SER A 331 -0.03 -3.05 -19.50
C SER A 331 -0.99 -4.09 -20.10
N CYS A 332 -0.52 -4.93 -21.03
CA CYS A 332 -1.31 -6.02 -21.60
C CYS A 332 -0.39 -6.98 -22.37
N VAL A 333 -0.25 -8.22 -21.90
CA VAL A 333 0.35 -9.31 -22.68
C VAL A 333 -0.79 -10.11 -23.34
N PRO A 334 -0.78 -10.31 -24.68
CA PRO A 334 -1.81 -11.09 -25.35
C PRO A 334 -1.69 -12.58 -25.00
N THR A 335 -2.82 -13.24 -24.73
CA THR A 335 -2.87 -14.67 -24.40
C THR A 335 -3.99 -15.35 -25.19
N PRO A 336 -4.11 -16.70 -25.18
CA PRO A 336 -5.26 -17.39 -25.78
C PRO A 336 -6.62 -16.95 -25.22
N LEU A 337 -6.66 -16.35 -24.03
CA LEU A 337 -7.88 -15.93 -23.31
C LEU A 337 -8.30 -14.48 -23.59
N TRP A 338 -7.39 -13.60 -24.03
CA TRP A 338 -7.70 -12.17 -24.28
C TRP A 338 -6.77 -11.51 -25.30
N SER A 339 -7.30 -10.56 -26.09
CA SER A 339 -6.51 -9.77 -27.05
C SER A 339 -6.13 -8.39 -26.51
N CYS A 340 -4.92 -7.94 -26.85
CA CYS A 340 -4.41 -6.61 -26.53
C CYS A 340 -4.56 -5.64 -27.71
N THR A 341 -5.78 -5.51 -28.23
CA THR A 341 -6.12 -4.57 -29.31
C THR A 341 -6.27 -3.14 -28.80
N GLU A 342 -5.74 -2.15 -29.55
CA GLU A 342 -5.47 -0.79 -29.05
C GLU A 342 -6.71 0.04 -28.60
N ALA A 343 -7.92 -0.38 -28.96
CA ALA A 343 -9.17 0.34 -28.67
C ALA A 343 -10.21 -0.45 -27.85
N ARG A 344 -9.95 -1.74 -27.57
CA ARG A 344 -10.78 -2.63 -26.74
C ARG A 344 -10.06 -3.96 -26.52
N CYS A 345 -10.04 -4.44 -25.28
CA CYS A 345 -9.53 -5.77 -24.92
C CYS A 345 -10.71 -6.70 -24.69
N GLU A 346 -11.11 -7.45 -25.73
CA GLU A 346 -12.17 -8.44 -25.60
C GLU A 346 -11.62 -9.71 -24.93
N VAL A 347 -12.33 -10.17 -23.89
CA VAL A 347 -12.10 -11.49 -23.30
C VAL A 347 -12.72 -12.52 -24.23
N LYS A 348 -11.90 -13.42 -24.77
CA LYS A 348 -12.36 -14.50 -25.66
C LYS A 348 -12.92 -15.65 -24.82
N PHE A 349 -14.19 -15.54 -24.44
CA PHE A 349 -14.93 -16.69 -23.93
C PHE A 349 -15.14 -17.70 -25.07
N SER A 350 -14.42 -18.82 -25.01
CA SER A 350 -14.69 -19.97 -25.88
C SER A 350 -16.05 -20.57 -25.50
N SER A 351 -16.97 -20.65 -26.46
CA SER A 351 -18.34 -21.16 -26.29
C SER A 351 -18.43 -22.67 -26.05
N THR A 352 -17.35 -23.30 -25.60
CA THR A 352 -17.18 -24.76 -25.41
C THR A 352 -17.34 -25.21 -23.95
N TRP A 353 -17.67 -24.30 -23.03
CA TRP A 353 -17.85 -24.57 -21.60
C TRP A 353 -19.30 -24.44 -21.11
N LEU A 354 -20.26 -24.25 -22.04
CA LEU A 354 -21.70 -24.16 -21.79
C LEU A 354 -22.46 -25.11 -22.73
N SER A 355 -22.02 -26.36 -22.79
CA SER A 355 -22.58 -27.46 -23.58
C SER A 355 -22.64 -28.73 -22.75
#